data_AF-A0AB39ZCM5-F1
#
_entry.id   AF-A0AB39ZCM5-F1
#
_cell.length_a   1.000
_cell.length_b   1.000
_cell.length_c   1.000
_cell.angle_alpha   90.00
_cell.angle_beta   90.00
_cell.angle_gamma   90.00
#
_symmetry.space_group_name_H-M   'P 1'
#
loop_
_entity.id
_entity.type
_entity.pdbx_description
1 polymer ?
#
loop_
_entity_poly.entity_id
_entity_poly.type
_entity_poly.pdbx_seq_one_letter_code
_entity_poly.pdbx_strand_id
1 'polypeptide(L)'
;MATMDDFFNKVQRKHPTILDDLREIFKNSQSDSPQRSITLSQIRAAYSQRTGEDFPVKGSTRTQMCFVLTIPYIACFTSRIGTLRFFTFEANQE
;
A
#
# COMPACT_ATOMS: atom_id res chain seq x y z
N MET A 1 2.19 -24.75 -6.98
CA MET A 1 2.55 -23.80 -5.91
C MET A 1 1.67 -22.58 -6.07
N ALA A 2 0.98 -22.13 -5.03
CA ALA A 2 0.26 -20.85 -5.11
C ALA A 2 1.29 -19.72 -5.24
N THR A 3 1.15 -18.90 -6.28
CA THR A 3 2.02 -17.76 -6.53
C THR A 3 1.63 -16.57 -5.67
N MET A 4 2.48 -15.54 -5.62
CA MET A 4 2.14 -14.29 -4.94
C MET A 4 0.94 -13.62 -5.62
N ASP A 5 0.84 -13.73 -6.95
CA ASP A 5 -0.27 -13.20 -7.73
C ASP A 5 -1.59 -13.91 -7.41
N ASP A 6 -1.58 -15.24 -7.24
CA ASP A 6 -2.77 -15.98 -6.81
C ASP A 6 -3.28 -15.51 -5.44
N PHE A 7 -2.35 -15.25 -4.51
CA PHE A 7 -2.67 -14.72 -3.20
C PHE A 7 -3.28 -13.31 -3.29
N PHE A 8 -2.68 -12.41 -4.08
CA PHE A 8 -3.19 -11.05 -4.27
C PHE A 8 -4.56 -11.02 -4.93
N ASN A 9 -4.76 -11.82 -5.97
CA ASN A 9 -6.06 -12.01 -6.63
C ASN A 9 -7.12 -12.49 -5.64
N LYS A 10 -6.78 -13.42 -4.74
CA LYS A 10 -7.69 -13.89 -3.69
C LYS A 10 -8.05 -12.79 -2.69
N VAL A 11 -7.08 -11.95 -2.30
CA VAL A 11 -7.34 -10.79 -1.41
C VAL A 11 -8.29 -9.81 -2.10
N GLN A 12 -8.02 -9.44 -3.35
CA GLN A 12 -8.87 -8.49 -4.10
C GLN A 12 -10.28 -9.03 -4.32
N ARG A 13 -10.46 -10.33 -4.56
CA ARG A 13 -11.82 -10.94 -4.64
C ARG A 13 -12.60 -10.87 -3.33
N LYS A 14 -11.91 -10.98 -2.19
CA LYS A 14 -12.54 -10.90 -0.86
C LYS A 14 -12.78 -9.46 -0.40
N HIS A 15 -11.89 -8.55 -0.79
CA HIS A 15 -11.92 -7.13 -0.44
C HIS A 15 -11.90 -6.31 -1.73
N PRO A 16 -13.02 -6.23 -2.48
CA PRO A 16 -13.06 -5.62 -3.82
C PRO A 16 -12.69 -4.13 -3.83
N THR A 17 -12.88 -3.43 -2.71
CA THR A 17 -12.56 -1.99 -2.59
C THR A 17 -11.13 -1.70 -2.12
N ILE A 18 -10.33 -2.73 -1.81
CA ILE A 18 -9.03 -2.55 -1.14
C ILE A 18 -8.09 -1.61 -1.88
N LEU A 19 -8.08 -1.63 -3.21
CA LEU A 19 -7.21 -0.77 -4.00
C LEU A 19 -7.66 0.69 -3.93
N ASP A 20 -8.96 0.94 -3.95
CA ASP A 20 -9.52 2.29 -3.84
C ASP A 20 -9.34 2.84 -2.42
N ASP A 21 -9.51 2.00 -1.41
CA ASP A 21 -9.23 2.34 -0.02
C ASP A 21 -7.76 2.73 0.17
N LEU A 22 -6.83 1.98 -0.42
CA LEU A 22 -5.41 2.31 -0.37
C LEU A 22 -5.11 3.62 -1.12
N ARG A 23 -5.66 3.84 -2.31
CA ARG A 23 -5.51 5.12 -3.05
C ARG A 23 -5.97 6.31 -2.22
N GLU A 24 -7.13 6.18 -1.59
CA GLU A 24 -7.68 7.23 -0.73
C GLU A 24 -6.83 7.46 0.53
N ILE A 25 -6.20 6.42 1.09
CA ILE A 25 -5.23 6.57 2.18
C ILE A 25 -4.05 7.43 1.73
N PHE A 26 -3.42 7.11 0.59
CA PHE A 26 -2.29 7.88 0.08
C PHE A 26 -2.66 9.34 -0.23
N LYS A 27 -3.85 9.57 -0.77
CA LYS A 27 -4.39 10.91 -1.04
C LYS A 27 -4.60 11.70 0.26
N ASN A 28 -5.23 11.10 1.27
CA ASN A 28 -5.51 11.74 2.55
C ASN A 28 -4.24 12.00 3.37
N SER A 29 -3.22 11.15 3.25
CA SER A 29 -1.93 11.38 3.89
C SER A 29 -1.06 12.43 3.20
N GLN A 30 -1.48 12.98 2.06
CA GLN A 30 -0.68 13.90 1.23
C GLN A 30 0.72 13.35 0.97
N SER A 31 0.84 12.03 0.81
CA SER A 31 2.12 11.33 0.65
C SER A 31 2.55 11.38 -0.81
N ASP A 32 2.76 12.59 -1.32
CA ASP A 32 3.03 12.94 -2.73
C ASP A 32 4.53 13.08 -3.06
N SER A 33 5.40 12.84 -2.08
CA SER A 33 6.83 13.08 -2.17
C SER A 33 7.60 12.20 -1.19
N PRO A 34 8.90 11.94 -1.42
CA PRO A 34 9.72 11.17 -0.49
C PRO A 34 9.73 11.75 0.94
N GLN A 35 9.67 13.08 1.08
CA GLN A 35 9.64 13.78 2.36
C GLN A 35 8.33 13.57 3.13
N ARG A 36 7.21 13.41 2.42
CA ARG A 36 5.88 13.14 2.99
C ARG A 36 5.50 11.66 2.95
N SER A 37 6.47 10.78 2.72
CA SER A 37 6.25 9.35 2.64
C SER A 37 5.74 8.76 3.96
N ILE A 38 4.92 7.71 3.88
CA ILE A 38 4.33 7.01 5.02
C ILE A 38 4.90 5.60 5.16
N THR A 39 4.89 5.06 6.37
CA THR A 39 5.33 3.68 6.64
C THR A 39 4.22 2.68 6.38
N LEU A 40 4.58 1.40 6.28
CA LEU A 40 3.60 0.32 6.18
C LEU A 40 2.68 0.24 7.42
N SER A 41 3.20 0.56 8.62
CA SER A 41 2.37 0.61 9.82
C SER A 41 1.32 1.72 9.76
N GLN A 42 1.67 2.89 9.22
CA GLN A 42 0.73 3.99 9.01
C GLN A 42 -0.34 3.61 7.97
N ILE A 43 0.04 2.94 6.89
CA ILE A 43 -0.93 2.44 5.89
C ILE A 43 -1.93 1.49 6.53
N ARG A 44 -1.47 0.52 7.34
CA ARG A 44 -2.36 -0.42 8.04
C ARG A 44 -3.30 0.27 9.03
N ALA A 45 -2.77 1.24 9.78
CA ALA A 45 -3.57 2.01 10.73
C ALA A 45 -4.64 2.84 10.01
N ALA A 46 -4.28 3.53 8.93
CA ALA A 46 -5.21 4.31 8.13
C ALA A 46 -6.27 3.43 7.45
N TYR A 47 -5.91 2.23 6.99
CA TYR A 47 -6.87 1.25 6.47
C TYR A 47 -7.89 0.86 7.53
N SER A 48 -7.43 0.49 8.72
CA SER A 48 -8.32 0.12 9.82
C SER A 48 -9.23 1.25 10.27
N GLN A 49 -8.72 2.48 10.31
CA GLN A 49 -9.54 3.67 10.60
C GLN A 49 -10.61 3.91 9.53
N ARG A 50 -10.29 3.64 8.25
CA ARG A 50 -11.20 3.87 7.13
C ARG A 50 -12.29 2.80 7.01
N THR A 51 -11.92 1.53 7.15
CA THR A 51 -12.82 0.40 6.85
C THR A 51 -13.41 -0.24 8.10
N GLY A 52 -12.86 0.03 9.28
CA GLY A 52 -13.17 -0.70 10.52
C GLY A 52 -12.58 -2.10 10.57
N GLU A 53 -11.80 -2.51 9.56
CA GLU A 53 -11.23 -3.86 9.44
C GLU A 53 -9.71 -3.86 9.52
N ASP A 54 -9.13 -4.98 9.95
CA ASP A 54 -7.69 -5.20 9.83
C ASP A 54 -7.24 -5.20 8.37
N PHE A 55 -6.02 -4.71 8.12
CA PHE A 55 -5.42 -4.82 6.78
C PHE A 55 -5.36 -6.31 6.33
N PRO A 56 -5.97 -6.66 5.19
CA PRO A 56 -6.24 -8.06 4.86
C PRO A 56 -5.07 -8.77 4.17
N VAL A 57 -4.04 -8.04 3.76
CA VAL A 57 -2.81 -8.62 3.20
C VAL A 57 -1.95 -9.17 4.34
N LYS A 58 -2.28 -10.39 4.79
CA LYS A 58 -1.50 -11.09 5.81
C LYS A 58 -0.19 -11.62 5.21
N GLY A 59 0.88 -11.66 6.00
CA GLY A 59 2.19 -12.16 5.59
C GLY A 59 3.33 -11.24 5.98
N SER A 60 4.52 -11.52 5.41
CA SER A 60 5.74 -10.76 5.67
C SER A 60 5.64 -9.30 5.22
N THR A 61 6.52 -8.45 5.75
CA THR A 61 6.71 -7.07 5.28
C THR A 61 6.92 -7.00 3.76
N ARG A 62 7.67 -7.95 3.20
CA ARG A 62 7.91 -8.04 1.75
C ARG A 62 6.62 -8.30 0.98
N THR A 63 5.78 -9.23 1.43
CA THR A 63 4.50 -9.54 0.79
C THR A 63 3.57 -8.33 0.77
N GLN A 64 3.48 -7.63 1.90
CA GLN A 64 2.65 -6.42 2.02
C GLN A 64 3.18 -5.28 1.15
N MET A 65 4.50 -5.07 1.13
CA MET A 65 5.15 -4.10 0.23
C MET A 65 4.84 -4.42 -1.23
N CYS A 66 5.02 -5.67 -1.66
CA CYS A 66 4.72 -6.09 -3.02
C CYS A 66 3.25 -5.85 -3.39
N PHE A 67 2.31 -6.09 -2.47
CA PHE A 67 0.90 -5.79 -2.71
C PHE A 67 0.66 -4.29 -2.91
N VAL A 68 1.20 -3.45 -2.03
CA VAL A 68 1.05 -1.98 -2.15
C VAL A 68 1.63 -1.47 -3.48
N LEU A 69 2.76 -2.04 -3.92
CA LEU A 69 3.38 -1.72 -5.22
C LEU A 69 2.61 -2.22 -6.45
N THR A 70 1.52 -2.97 -6.28
CA THR A 70 0.59 -3.25 -7.40
C THR A 70 -0.29 -2.06 -7.76
N ILE A 71 -0.37 -1.06 -6.87
CA ILE A 71 -1.14 0.16 -7.13
C ILE A 71 -0.30 1.07 -8.04
N PRO A 72 -0.88 1.58 -9.14
CA PRO A 72 -0.18 2.50 -10.03
C PRO A 72 0.37 3.71 -9.30
N TYR A 73 1.55 4.15 -9.73
CA TYR A 73 2.22 5.37 -9.29
C TYR A 73 2.56 5.43 -7.79
N ILE A 74 2.79 4.27 -7.17
CA ILE A 74 3.37 4.19 -5.83
C ILE A 74 4.85 3.85 -5.92
N ALA A 75 5.68 4.64 -5.25
CA ALA A 75 7.09 4.36 -5.04
C ALA A 75 7.33 3.87 -3.60
N CYS A 76 8.36 3.04 -3.44
CA CYS A 76 8.82 2.57 -2.15
C CYS A 76 10.34 2.76 -2.05
N PHE A 77 10.81 3.23 -0.90
CA PHE A 77 12.24 3.32 -0.59
C PHE A 77 12.50 2.96 0.87
N THR A 78 13.74 2.65 1.17
CA THR A 78 14.19 2.36 2.53
C THR A 78 14.88 3.58 3.12
N SER A 79 14.49 3.98 4.32
CA SER A 79 15.19 5.04 5.07
C SER A 79 16.59 4.60 5.50
N ARG A 80 17.42 5.54 5.97
CA ARG A 80 18.77 5.23 6.50
C ARG A 80 18.79 4.18 7.62
N ILE A 81 17.69 4.08 8.37
CA ILE A 81 17.53 3.12 9.48
C ILE A 81 16.77 1.85 9.08
N GLY A 82 16.58 1.60 7.77
CA GLY A 82 15.98 0.35 7.29
C GLY A 82 14.45 0.34 7.23
N THR A 83 13.76 1.46 7.48
CA THR A 83 12.29 1.50 7.45
C THR A 83 11.78 1.70 6.03
N LEU A 84 10.88 0.83 5.56
CA LEU A 84 10.18 1.02 4.29
C LEU A 84 9.22 2.21 4.35
N ARG A 85 9.31 3.06 3.34
CA ARG A 85 8.49 4.26 3.17
C ARG A 85 7.87 4.29 1.78
N PHE A 86 6.63 4.74 1.71
CA PHE A 86 5.80 4.74 0.50
C PHE A 86 5.30 6.15 0.22
N PHE A 87 5.25 6.53 -1.05
CA PHE A 87 4.64 7.77 -1.51
C PHE A 87 4.08 7.57 -2.92
N THR A 88 3.07 8.34 -3.27
CA THR A 88 2.55 8.44 -4.63
C THR A 88 3.31 9.51 -5.41
N PHE A 89 3.47 9.31 -6.69
CA PHE A 89 3.92 10.34 -7.62
C PHE A 89 2.86 10.57 -8.69
N GLU A 90 2.83 11.75 -9.30
CA GLU A 90 1.92 11.98 -10.42
C GLU A 90 2.45 11.25 -11.65
N ALA A 91 1.55 10.62 -12.40
CA ALA A 91 1.82 10.32 -13.79
C ALA A 91 1.99 11.67 -14.49
N ASN A 92 3.19 11.99 -14.95
CA ASN A 92 3.29 13.00 -16.01
C ASN A 92 2.35 12.49 -17.12
N GLN A 93 1.27 13.23 -17.38
CA GLN A 93 0.33 12.90 -18.43
C GLN A 93 1.11 12.83 -19.75
N GLU A 94 1.31 11.63 -20.28
CA GLU A 94 1.63 11.43 -21.70
C GLU A 94 0.34 11.41 -22.51
#